data_AF-A0A511T412-F1
#
_entry.id   AF-A0A511T412-F1
#
_cell.length_a   1.000
_cell.length_b   1.000
_cell.length_c   1.000
_cell.angle_alpha   90.00
_cell.angle_beta   90.00
_cell.angle_gamma   90.00
#
_symmetry.space_group_name_H-M   'P 1'
#
loop_
_entity.id
_entity.type
_entity.pdbx_description
1 polymer ?
#
loop_
_entity_poly.entity_id
_entity_poly.type
_entity_poly.pdbx_seq_one_letter_code
_entity_poly.pdbx_strand_id
1 'polypeptide(L)'
;MDPIRSRPRVVTSNPSTSLQPQAEARPTAAPARANAVGHTQLSTFETKLAAPAQAAQPTPGAWRGGPDTEVGKAVKAIWDRMQTMPGADISIKGDTPASLLGRAILDGKKVTDEQLIAMSKVTLDQLATDPKDREKVLKKVPNARELPVHKFTVAMLSAATGIDPQKLSEACPDLGLTGAPGTPLLFAADGAGLQRSTALHDFTDYLRGAGIKGLNKAVWGVENRILSAIVSAVGGGRY
;
A
#
# COMPACT_ATOMS: atom_id res chain seq x y z
N MET A 1 -75.87 0.89 3.88
CA MET A 1 -75.04 0.40 5.00
C MET A 1 -73.60 0.39 4.50
N ASP A 2 -72.87 1.48 4.80
CA ASP A 2 -71.43 1.65 4.62
C ASP A 2 -70.76 1.69 6.02
N PRO A 3 -69.47 1.33 6.14
CA PRO A 3 -68.63 1.86 7.20
C PRO A 3 -67.43 2.67 6.65
N ILE A 4 -67.67 3.98 6.59
CA ILE A 4 -66.93 5.18 7.04
C ILE A 4 -65.57 5.04 7.79
N ARG A 5 -64.61 5.93 7.35
CA ARG A 5 -63.46 6.63 8.04
C ARG A 5 -62.14 5.87 8.29
N SER A 6 -60.93 6.45 8.24
CA SER A 6 -60.40 7.82 8.06
C SER A 6 -58.85 7.84 7.96
N ARG A 7 -58.30 8.59 6.95
CA ARG A 7 -57.19 9.59 6.97
C ARG A 7 -55.73 9.23 7.38
N PRO A 8 -54.70 10.08 7.08
CA PRO A 8 -54.55 11.10 6.03
C PRO A 8 -53.18 11.09 5.27
N ARG A 9 -53.15 11.98 4.26
CA ARG A 9 -52.13 12.30 3.25
C ARG A 9 -51.23 13.46 3.73
N VAL A 10 -49.94 13.46 3.37
CA VAL A 10 -49.13 14.69 3.20
C VAL A 10 -48.43 14.62 1.85
N VAL A 11 -48.78 15.57 1.00
CA VAL A 11 -48.11 15.92 -0.26
C VAL A 11 -47.19 17.09 0.07
N THR A 12 -45.93 17.05 -0.36
CA THR A 12 -45.17 18.28 -0.60
C THR A 12 -44.51 18.21 -1.97
N SER A 13 -44.73 19.29 -2.70
CA SER A 13 -44.37 19.55 -4.09
C SER A 13 -43.16 20.51 -4.12
N ASN A 14 -42.27 20.33 -5.10
CA ASN A 14 -41.25 21.27 -5.60
C ASN A 14 -41.85 22.65 -6.01
N PRO A 15 -41.10 23.64 -6.59
CA PRO A 15 -39.65 23.92 -6.75
C PRO A 15 -39.27 25.36 -6.30
N SER A 16 -37.99 25.77 -6.39
CA SER A 16 -37.62 27.20 -6.33
C SER A 16 -36.62 27.58 -7.42
N THR A 17 -37.08 28.47 -8.30
CA THR A 17 -36.29 29.24 -9.27
C THR A 17 -36.09 30.67 -8.74
N SER A 18 -34.88 31.20 -8.90
CA SER A 18 -34.44 32.61 -9.05
C SER A 18 -35.32 33.78 -8.54
N LEU A 19 -34.71 34.70 -7.75
CA LEU A 19 -34.41 36.12 -8.09
C LEU A 19 -33.87 36.90 -6.87
N GLN A 20 -33.01 37.90 -7.13
CA GLN A 20 -32.31 38.79 -6.18
C GLN A 20 -33.27 39.74 -5.41
N PRO A 21 -32.77 40.53 -4.42
CA PRO A 21 -32.33 41.90 -4.75
C PRO A 21 -31.10 42.46 -3.97
N GLN A 22 -30.31 43.23 -4.73
CA GLN A 22 -29.63 44.51 -4.45
C GLN A 22 -29.40 44.98 -3.00
N ALA A 23 -28.13 45.32 -2.70
CA ALA A 23 -27.75 46.39 -1.77
C ALA A 23 -26.50 47.14 -2.29
N GLU A 24 -26.62 48.47 -2.37
CA GLU A 24 -25.61 49.48 -2.75
C GLU A 24 -24.51 49.61 -1.68
N ALA A 25 -23.22 49.50 -2.02
CA ALA A 25 -22.27 50.52 -2.47
C ALA A 25 -21.74 51.52 -1.40
N ARG A 26 -20.45 51.39 -1.04
CA ARG A 26 -19.47 52.49 -0.99
C ARG A 26 -18.02 51.97 -1.05
N PRO A 27 -17.06 52.75 -1.60
CA PRO A 27 -15.87 52.23 -2.28
C PRO A 27 -14.59 52.28 -1.44
N THR A 28 -13.67 51.35 -1.71
CA THR A 28 -12.25 51.48 -1.36
C THR A 28 -11.38 51.34 -2.60
N ALA A 29 -10.38 52.22 -2.64
CA ALA A 29 -9.64 52.66 -3.81
C ALA A 29 -8.67 51.62 -4.40
N ALA A 30 -8.49 51.71 -5.72
CA ALA A 30 -7.43 51.05 -6.49
C ALA A 30 -6.07 51.75 -6.31
N PRO A 31 -4.94 51.05 -6.50
CA PRO A 31 -3.71 51.68 -6.95
C PRO A 31 -3.51 51.50 -8.47
N ALA A 32 -2.98 52.56 -9.06
CA ALA A 32 -2.82 52.81 -10.49
C ALA A 32 -1.71 52.00 -11.18
N ARG A 33 -1.78 51.95 -12.52
CA ARG A 33 -0.80 51.35 -13.43
C ARG A 33 0.43 52.26 -13.69
N ALA A 34 1.59 51.60 -13.78
CA ALA A 34 2.73 51.76 -14.71
C ALA A 34 3.33 53.16 -15.04
N ASN A 35 4.65 53.33 -14.79
CA ASN A 35 5.71 53.50 -15.81
C ASN A 35 7.11 53.82 -15.20
N ALA A 36 8.15 53.68 -16.04
CA ALA A 36 9.61 53.91 -15.86
C ALA A 36 10.38 52.67 -15.36
N VAL A 37 11.02 51.85 -16.19
CA VAL A 37 12.16 52.08 -17.11
C VAL A 37 13.35 52.76 -16.41
N GLY A 38 14.34 51.94 -16.04
CA GLY A 38 15.64 52.37 -15.51
C GLY A 38 16.59 51.18 -15.42
N HIS A 39 17.67 51.24 -16.21
CA HIS A 39 18.70 50.22 -16.41
C HIS A 39 19.37 49.75 -15.12
N THR A 40 19.49 48.42 -14.93
CA THR A 40 20.63 47.85 -14.19
C THR A 40 20.99 46.44 -14.66
N GLN A 41 22.16 46.37 -15.30
CA GLN A 41 23.13 45.27 -15.34
C GLN A 41 22.71 43.86 -15.80
N LEU A 42 23.15 43.53 -17.02
CA LEU A 42 23.53 42.19 -17.42
C LEU A 42 24.70 41.71 -16.53
N SER A 43 24.40 41.06 -15.41
CA SER A 43 25.36 40.22 -14.71
C SER A 43 25.24 38.80 -15.27
N THR A 44 26.13 38.46 -16.20
CA THR A 44 26.44 37.09 -16.58
C THR A 44 27.05 36.38 -15.38
N PHE A 45 26.20 35.75 -14.58
CA PHE A 45 26.58 34.57 -13.81
C PHE A 45 25.98 33.37 -14.52
N GLU A 46 26.85 32.50 -15.04
CA GLU A 46 26.49 31.11 -15.34
C GLU A 46 26.07 30.45 -14.02
N THR A 47 24.83 30.67 -13.63
CA THR A 47 24.15 29.81 -12.68
C THR A 47 23.94 28.51 -13.43
N LYS A 48 24.87 27.57 -13.27
CA LYS A 48 24.64 26.16 -13.56
C LYS A 48 23.32 25.83 -12.87
N LEU A 49 22.24 25.74 -13.65
CA LEU A 49 20.91 25.36 -13.19
C LEU A 49 21.12 24.03 -12.46
N ALA A 50 21.20 24.10 -11.14
CA ALA A 50 21.06 22.93 -10.31
C ALA A 50 19.74 22.32 -10.75
N ALA A 51 19.80 21.08 -11.23
CA ALA A 51 18.60 20.32 -11.54
C ALA A 51 17.63 20.52 -10.37
N PRO A 52 16.34 20.82 -10.63
CA PRO A 52 15.39 21.09 -9.57
C PRO A 52 15.51 19.96 -8.56
N ALA A 53 15.85 20.30 -7.32
CA ALA A 53 15.93 19.32 -6.24
C ALA A 53 14.60 18.58 -6.26
N GLN A 54 14.65 17.31 -6.66
CA GLN A 54 13.47 16.48 -6.76
C GLN A 54 12.92 16.43 -5.35
N ALA A 55 11.79 17.11 -5.12
CA ALA A 55 11.18 17.18 -3.79
C ALA A 55 11.08 15.74 -3.30
N ALA A 56 11.75 15.45 -2.18
CA ALA A 56 11.77 14.11 -1.63
C ALA A 56 10.32 13.67 -1.49
N GLN A 57 9.94 12.60 -2.20
CA GLN A 57 8.60 12.05 -2.08
C GLN A 57 8.36 11.76 -0.59
N PRO A 58 7.22 12.17 -0.04
CA PRO A 58 6.94 11.95 1.38
C PRO A 58 7.02 10.45 1.68
N THR A 59 7.73 10.10 2.75
CA THR A 59 7.85 8.70 3.20
C THR A 59 6.45 8.12 3.44
N PRO A 60 6.09 6.97 2.83
CA PRO A 60 4.82 6.32 3.08
C PRO A 60 4.61 6.05 4.57
N GLY A 61 3.39 6.30 5.06
CA GLY A 61 3.04 6.12 6.47
C GLY A 61 3.51 7.23 7.41
N ALA A 62 4.18 8.29 6.93
CA ALA A 62 4.67 9.39 7.78
C ALA A 62 3.56 10.13 8.56
N TRP A 63 2.30 9.96 8.20
CA TRP A 63 1.14 10.53 8.89
C TRP A 63 0.71 9.75 10.15
N ARG A 64 1.23 8.54 10.39
CA ARG A 64 0.80 7.64 11.48
C ARG A 64 1.35 8.02 12.86
N GLY A 65 2.25 8.99 12.92
CA GLY A 65 2.82 9.47 14.16
C GLY A 65 4.07 10.30 13.91
N GLY A 66 4.50 11.02 14.95
CA GLY A 66 5.79 11.73 14.89
C GLY A 66 6.98 10.76 14.84
N PRO A 67 8.18 11.24 14.46
CA PRO A 67 9.38 10.42 14.32
C PRO A 67 9.81 9.72 15.62
N ASP A 68 9.39 10.23 16.78
CA ASP A 68 9.76 9.69 18.09
C ASP A 68 8.80 8.62 18.63
N THR A 69 7.63 8.41 17.99
CA THR A 69 6.66 7.39 18.41
C THR A 69 7.10 5.99 18.00
N GLU A 70 6.60 4.96 18.69
CA GLU A 70 6.85 3.55 18.34
C GLU A 70 6.49 3.25 16.88
N VAL A 71 5.31 3.70 16.43
CA VAL A 71 4.87 3.50 15.04
C VAL A 71 5.69 4.31 14.05
N GLY A 72 6.07 5.56 14.38
CA GLY A 72 6.92 6.39 13.52
C GLY A 72 8.29 5.75 13.28
N LYS A 73 8.89 5.20 14.34
CA LYS A 73 10.14 4.43 14.27
C LYS A 73 9.97 3.15 13.46
N ALA A 74 8.89 2.39 13.68
CA ALA A 74 8.62 1.17 12.93
C ALA A 74 8.44 1.44 11.43
N VAL A 75 7.61 2.43 11.05
CA VAL A 75 7.39 2.86 9.67
C VAL A 75 8.71 3.28 9.01
N LYS A 76 9.49 4.12 9.70
CA LYS A 76 10.78 4.57 9.19
C LYS A 76 11.75 3.40 9.00
N ALA A 77 11.87 2.50 9.97
CA ALA A 77 12.75 1.34 9.87
C ALA A 77 12.35 0.42 8.71
N ILE A 78 11.05 0.15 8.53
CA ILE A 78 10.54 -0.64 7.41
C ILE A 78 10.88 0.03 6.07
N TRP A 79 10.65 1.33 5.95
CA TRP A 79 10.90 2.06 4.72
C TRP A 79 12.40 2.14 4.39
N ASP A 80 13.24 2.46 5.37
CA ASP A 80 14.69 2.55 5.19
C ASP A 80 15.28 1.19 4.75
N ARG A 81 14.82 0.08 5.35
CA ARG A 81 15.19 -1.28 4.91
C ARG A 81 14.75 -1.55 3.47
N MET A 82 13.54 -1.16 3.11
CA MET A 82 13.00 -1.35 1.76
C MET A 82 13.86 -0.62 0.70
N GLN A 83 14.37 0.57 0.99
CA GLN A 83 15.20 1.34 0.04
C GLN A 83 16.54 0.66 -0.32
N THR A 84 17.02 -0.26 0.52
CA THR A 84 18.32 -0.93 0.36
C THR A 84 18.20 -2.42 0.08
N MET A 85 16.97 -2.92 -0.08
CA MET A 85 16.71 -4.35 -0.19
C MET A 85 17.14 -4.91 -1.56
N PRO A 86 17.81 -6.07 -1.61
CA PRO A 86 17.98 -6.80 -2.86
C PRO A 86 16.61 -7.10 -3.51
N GLY A 87 16.48 -6.80 -4.80
CA GLY A 87 15.22 -6.96 -5.53
C GLY A 87 14.22 -5.81 -5.38
N ALA A 88 14.60 -4.69 -4.74
CA ALA A 88 13.77 -3.48 -4.67
C ALA A 88 13.44 -2.86 -6.06
N ASP A 89 14.22 -3.21 -7.08
CA ASP A 89 14.09 -2.78 -8.47
C ASP A 89 13.19 -3.70 -9.32
N ILE A 90 12.80 -4.86 -8.80
CA ILE A 90 11.89 -5.79 -9.51
C ILE A 90 10.55 -5.10 -9.72
N SER A 91 10.06 -5.09 -10.96
CA SER A 91 8.75 -4.54 -11.29
C SER A 91 7.78 -5.63 -11.74
N ILE A 92 6.61 -5.69 -11.10
CA ILE A 92 5.50 -6.59 -11.45
C ILE A 92 4.25 -5.75 -11.67
N LYS A 93 3.73 -5.72 -12.90
CA LYS A 93 2.59 -4.89 -13.30
C LYS A 93 2.78 -3.39 -12.96
N GLY A 94 4.01 -2.89 -13.10
CA GLY A 94 4.36 -1.50 -12.81
C GLY A 94 4.51 -1.16 -11.33
N ASP A 95 4.28 -2.11 -10.43
CA ASP A 95 4.57 -1.96 -8.99
C ASP A 95 5.98 -2.51 -8.69
N THR A 96 6.74 -1.81 -7.86
CA THR A 96 7.95 -2.31 -7.20
C THR A 96 7.61 -2.78 -5.78
N PRO A 97 8.47 -3.55 -5.09
CA PRO A 97 8.24 -3.88 -3.68
C PRO A 97 8.00 -2.63 -2.83
N ALA A 98 8.77 -1.55 -3.07
CA ALA A 98 8.62 -0.29 -2.38
C ALA A 98 7.28 0.39 -2.67
N SER A 99 6.86 0.47 -3.94
CA SER A 99 5.56 1.10 -4.27
C SER A 99 4.39 0.33 -3.68
N LEU A 100 4.44 -1.00 -3.72
CA LEU A 100 3.37 -1.85 -3.20
C LEU A 100 3.34 -1.85 -1.67
N LEU A 101 4.48 -2.00 -1.00
CA LEU A 101 4.59 -1.92 0.46
C LEU A 101 4.15 -0.55 0.97
N GLY A 102 4.64 0.52 0.32
CA GLY A 102 4.29 1.90 0.64
C GLY A 102 2.78 2.13 0.56
N ARG A 103 2.19 1.88 -0.61
CA ARG A 103 0.75 2.13 -0.85
C ARG A 103 -0.15 1.20 -0.06
N ALA A 104 0.13 -0.10 -0.08
CA ALA A 104 -0.80 -1.10 0.46
C ALA A 104 -0.75 -1.24 1.98
N ILE A 105 0.43 -1.06 2.57
CA ILE A 105 0.68 -1.37 3.97
C ILE A 105 0.95 -0.08 4.75
N LEU A 106 1.99 0.67 4.37
CA LEU A 106 2.42 1.85 5.14
C LEU A 106 1.40 2.99 5.02
N ASP A 107 0.82 3.25 3.86
CA ASP A 107 -0.25 4.25 3.69
C ASP A 107 -1.66 3.69 3.84
N GLY A 108 -1.80 2.36 3.94
CA GLY A 108 -3.08 1.67 4.04
C GLY A 108 -3.85 2.05 5.30
N LYS A 109 -4.86 2.93 5.20
CA LYS A 109 -5.63 3.47 6.35
C LYS A 109 -6.31 2.42 7.26
N LYS A 110 -6.43 1.18 6.79
CA LYS A 110 -7.02 0.07 7.54
C LYS A 110 -5.99 -0.82 8.24
N VAL A 111 -4.73 -0.72 7.85
CA VAL A 111 -3.62 -1.32 8.59
C VAL A 111 -3.39 -0.44 9.82
N THR A 112 -3.45 -1.02 11.01
CA THR A 112 -3.32 -0.27 12.26
C THR A 112 -1.86 -0.08 12.65
N ASP A 113 -1.62 0.88 13.53
CA ASP A 113 -0.28 1.19 14.01
C ASP A 113 0.31 0.02 14.81
N GLU A 114 -0.53 -0.70 15.57
CA GLU A 114 -0.15 -1.91 16.29
C GLU A 114 0.27 -3.04 15.33
N GLN A 115 -0.40 -3.17 14.19
CA GLN A 115 -0.02 -4.16 13.18
C GLN A 115 1.35 -3.84 12.59
N LEU A 116 1.63 -2.57 12.28
CA LEU A 116 2.94 -2.15 11.76
C LEU A 116 4.06 -2.37 12.78
N ILE A 117 3.81 -2.04 14.05
CA ILE A 117 4.75 -2.32 15.14
C ILE A 117 4.96 -3.83 15.28
N ALA A 118 3.89 -4.63 15.24
CA ALA A 118 3.97 -6.08 15.35
C ALA A 118 4.77 -6.71 14.20
N MET A 119 4.62 -6.22 12.97
CA MET A 119 5.42 -6.68 11.81
C MET A 119 6.91 -6.60 12.09
N SER A 120 7.37 -5.49 12.69
CA SER A 120 8.79 -5.27 13.00
C SER A 120 9.36 -6.21 14.07
N LYS A 121 8.50 -6.97 14.76
CA LYS A 121 8.85 -7.87 15.87
C LYS A 121 8.70 -9.35 15.49
N VAL A 122 8.24 -9.66 14.27
CA VAL A 122 8.10 -11.04 13.79
C VAL A 122 9.48 -11.67 13.60
N THR A 123 9.64 -12.90 14.08
CA THR A 123 10.88 -13.67 13.94
C THR A 123 10.83 -14.63 12.75
N LEU A 124 11.99 -15.12 12.32
CA LEU A 124 12.11 -16.10 11.25
C LEU A 124 11.33 -17.38 11.56
N ASP A 125 11.42 -17.89 12.80
CA ASP A 125 10.74 -19.13 13.20
C ASP A 125 9.22 -19.04 13.11
N GLN A 126 8.65 -17.84 13.28
CA GLN A 126 7.20 -17.63 13.13
C GLN A 126 6.73 -17.62 11.67
N LEU A 127 7.65 -17.41 10.72
CA LEU A 127 7.38 -17.37 9.29
C LEU A 127 7.81 -18.65 8.57
N ALA A 128 8.70 -19.43 9.18
CA ALA A 128 9.39 -20.51 8.51
C ALA A 128 8.39 -21.61 8.09
N THR A 129 8.39 -21.97 6.80
CA THR A 129 7.59 -23.10 6.31
C THR A 129 8.11 -24.40 6.93
N ASP A 130 7.27 -25.39 7.20
CA ASP A 130 7.74 -26.67 7.74
C ASP A 130 8.77 -27.32 6.79
N PRO A 131 9.87 -27.92 7.29
CA PRO A 131 10.92 -28.51 6.43
C PRO A 131 10.38 -29.49 5.37
N LYS A 132 9.41 -30.33 5.75
CA LYS A 132 8.75 -31.27 4.82
C LYS A 132 8.00 -30.58 3.69
N ASP A 133 7.45 -29.40 3.96
CA ASP A 133 6.72 -28.62 2.97
C ASP A 133 7.68 -27.81 2.09
N ARG A 134 8.81 -27.33 2.63
CA ARG A 134 9.90 -26.75 1.83
C ARG A 134 10.40 -27.73 0.76
N GLU A 135 10.63 -28.99 1.13
CA GLU A 135 11.05 -30.04 0.20
C GLU A 135 10.02 -30.27 -0.92
N LYS A 136 8.72 -30.31 -0.57
CA LYS A 136 7.65 -30.45 -1.57
C LYS A 136 7.60 -29.28 -2.54
N VAL A 137 7.79 -28.06 -2.03
CA VAL A 137 7.81 -26.84 -2.85
C VAL A 137 8.96 -26.92 -3.84
N LEU A 138 10.18 -27.18 -3.38
CA LEU A 138 11.35 -27.26 -4.24
C LEU A 138 11.31 -28.46 -5.19
N LYS A 139 10.60 -29.54 -4.85
CA LYS A 139 10.35 -30.64 -5.79
C LYS A 139 9.41 -30.24 -6.91
N LYS A 140 8.37 -29.44 -6.62
CA LYS A 140 7.36 -29.00 -7.60
C LYS A 140 7.84 -27.81 -8.44
N VAL A 141 8.56 -26.88 -7.81
CA VAL A 141 9.09 -25.66 -8.43
C VAL A 141 10.57 -25.53 -8.03
N PRO A 142 11.49 -26.25 -8.72
CA PRO A 142 12.91 -26.32 -8.34
C PRO A 142 13.62 -24.98 -8.30
N ASN A 143 13.21 -24.03 -9.14
CA ASN A 143 13.74 -22.68 -9.22
C ASN A 143 12.91 -21.65 -8.44
N ALA A 144 12.08 -22.06 -7.47
CA ALA A 144 11.14 -21.16 -6.78
C ALA A 144 11.81 -19.88 -6.25
N ARG A 145 13.01 -20.01 -5.67
CA ARG A 145 13.78 -18.88 -5.09
C ARG A 145 14.31 -17.90 -6.13
N GLU A 146 14.43 -18.33 -7.37
CA GLU A 146 14.97 -17.51 -8.46
C GLU A 146 13.88 -16.64 -9.10
N LEU A 147 12.61 -16.99 -8.90
CA LEU A 147 11.47 -16.32 -9.49
C LEU A 147 11.39 -14.85 -9.08
N PRO A 148 11.08 -13.92 -10.01
CA PRO A 148 10.91 -12.51 -9.69
C PRO A 148 9.87 -12.26 -8.60
N VAL A 149 8.74 -12.96 -8.66
CA VAL A 149 7.66 -12.85 -7.66
C VAL A 149 8.11 -13.30 -6.27
N HIS A 150 8.96 -14.33 -6.18
CA HIS A 150 9.52 -14.78 -4.90
C HIS A 150 10.43 -13.70 -4.30
N LYS A 151 11.41 -13.22 -5.08
CA LYS A 151 12.33 -12.15 -4.65
C LYS A 151 11.60 -10.87 -4.28
N PHE A 152 10.56 -10.52 -5.03
CA PHE A 152 9.68 -9.39 -4.75
C PHE A 152 9.01 -9.53 -3.37
N THR A 153 8.40 -10.69 -3.08
CA THR A 153 7.73 -10.95 -1.80
C THR A 153 8.73 -11.01 -0.64
N VAL A 154 9.88 -11.66 -0.84
CA VAL A 154 10.97 -11.70 0.14
C VAL A 154 11.44 -10.29 0.48
N ALA A 155 11.61 -9.42 -0.52
CA ALA A 155 12.03 -8.04 -0.29
C ALA A 155 11.03 -7.28 0.60
N MET A 156 9.73 -7.40 0.32
CA MET A 156 8.69 -6.79 1.16
C MET A 156 8.69 -7.34 2.60
N LEU A 157 8.71 -8.66 2.75
CA LEU A 157 8.59 -9.30 4.06
C LEU A 157 9.87 -9.12 4.90
N SER A 158 11.04 -9.15 4.27
CA SER A 158 12.31 -8.78 4.90
C SER A 158 12.32 -7.31 5.35
N ALA A 159 11.81 -6.38 4.53
CA ALA A 159 11.71 -4.99 4.92
C ALA A 159 10.76 -4.78 6.11
N ALA A 160 9.61 -5.48 6.12
CA ALA A 160 8.63 -5.39 7.20
C ALA A 160 9.16 -5.91 8.54
N THR A 161 9.90 -7.02 8.51
CA THR A 161 10.32 -7.76 9.72
C THR A 161 11.75 -7.45 10.17
N GLY A 162 12.63 -7.08 9.25
CA GLY A 162 14.07 -6.97 9.50
C GLY A 162 14.85 -8.26 9.41
N ILE A 163 14.19 -9.35 9.02
CA ILE A 163 14.83 -10.64 8.82
C ILE A 163 15.68 -10.58 7.56
N ASP A 164 16.89 -11.14 7.61
CA ASP A 164 17.79 -11.24 6.46
C ASP A 164 17.08 -11.89 5.25
N PRO A 165 17.12 -11.27 4.06
CA PRO A 165 16.36 -11.74 2.90
C PRO A 165 16.81 -13.12 2.41
N GLN A 166 18.10 -13.46 2.55
CA GLN A 166 18.60 -14.77 2.15
C GLN A 166 18.05 -15.86 3.09
N LYS A 167 18.15 -15.65 4.41
CA LYS A 167 17.58 -16.58 5.40
C LYS A 167 16.07 -16.76 5.22
N LEU A 168 15.37 -15.67 4.91
CA LEU A 168 13.93 -15.70 4.64
C LEU A 168 13.60 -16.51 3.38
N SER A 169 14.32 -16.29 2.28
CA SER A 169 14.17 -17.07 1.04
C SER A 169 14.48 -18.57 1.24
N GLU A 170 15.45 -18.89 2.09
CA GLU A 170 15.79 -20.26 2.45
C GLU A 170 14.68 -20.94 3.26
N ALA A 171 14.12 -20.24 4.25
CA ALA A 171 13.08 -20.74 5.15
C ALA A 171 11.68 -20.79 4.56
N CYS A 172 11.37 -19.91 3.60
CA CYS A 172 10.04 -19.74 3.02
C CYS A 172 10.11 -19.80 1.47
N PRO A 173 10.54 -20.92 0.87
CA PRO A 173 10.73 -21.03 -0.58
C PRO A 173 9.42 -20.91 -1.37
N ASP A 174 8.26 -21.01 -0.71
CA ASP A 174 6.94 -20.86 -1.29
C ASP A 174 6.41 -19.43 -1.37
N LEU A 175 7.13 -18.44 -0.83
CA LEU A 175 6.75 -17.03 -0.99
C LEU A 175 6.65 -16.66 -2.48
N GLY A 176 5.55 -16.01 -2.86
CA GLY A 176 5.27 -15.62 -4.24
C GLY A 176 4.69 -16.74 -5.10
N LEU A 177 4.41 -17.92 -4.55
CA LEU A 177 3.77 -19.01 -5.27
C LEU A 177 2.27 -19.05 -4.99
N THR A 178 1.48 -19.33 -6.02
CA THR A 178 0.05 -19.54 -5.84
C THR A 178 -0.16 -20.98 -5.38
N GLY A 179 -0.71 -21.16 -4.18
CA GLY A 179 -1.04 -22.49 -3.69
C GLY A 179 -0.65 -22.78 -2.26
N ALA A 180 -0.67 -24.07 -1.92
CA ALA A 180 -0.07 -24.56 -0.69
C ALA A 180 0.75 -25.83 -0.98
N PRO A 181 1.84 -26.08 -0.24
CA PRO A 181 2.71 -27.25 -0.45
C PRO A 181 1.96 -28.60 -0.49
N GLY A 182 0.90 -28.73 0.32
CA GLY A 182 0.04 -29.91 0.42
C GLY A 182 -1.07 -30.04 -0.61
N THR A 183 -1.26 -29.08 -1.52
CA THR A 183 -2.36 -29.13 -2.52
C THR A 183 -1.84 -29.47 -3.92
N PRO A 184 -2.71 -29.94 -4.84
CA PRO A 184 -2.36 -30.12 -6.24
C PRO A 184 -2.05 -28.78 -6.95
N LEU A 185 -2.54 -27.68 -6.40
CA LEU A 185 -2.44 -26.34 -6.96
C LEU A 185 -1.29 -25.58 -6.28
N LEU A 186 -0.04 -25.92 -6.60
CA LEU A 186 1.14 -25.12 -6.25
C LEU A 186 1.91 -24.79 -7.53
N PHE A 187 1.96 -23.51 -7.90
CA PHE A 187 2.60 -23.06 -9.14
C PHE A 187 3.06 -21.61 -9.05
N ALA A 188 4.00 -21.23 -9.91
CA ALA A 188 4.36 -19.84 -10.15
C ALA A 188 3.30 -19.23 -11.08
N ALA A 189 2.63 -18.15 -10.67
CA ALA A 189 1.67 -17.47 -11.53
C ALA A 189 2.39 -16.83 -12.74
N ASP A 190 1.85 -16.99 -13.95
CA ASP A 190 2.45 -16.40 -15.17
C ASP A 190 1.96 -14.97 -15.46
N GLY A 191 0.76 -14.61 -14.98
CA GLY A 191 0.17 -13.30 -15.22
C GLY A 191 0.66 -12.25 -14.23
N ALA A 192 1.21 -11.12 -14.70
CA ALA A 192 1.74 -10.05 -13.85
C ALA A 192 0.70 -9.50 -12.82
N GLY A 193 -0.59 -9.47 -13.19
CA GLY A 193 -1.65 -9.10 -12.25
C GLY A 193 -1.83 -10.11 -11.11
N LEU A 194 -1.78 -11.40 -11.44
CA LEU A 194 -1.88 -12.47 -10.47
C LEU A 194 -0.61 -12.54 -9.60
N GLN A 195 0.57 -12.44 -10.19
CA GLN A 195 1.86 -12.38 -9.46
C GLN A 195 1.87 -11.27 -8.42
N ARG A 196 1.48 -10.04 -8.78
CA ARG A 196 1.39 -8.92 -7.84
C ARG A 196 0.45 -9.24 -6.68
N SER A 197 -0.71 -9.81 -7.00
CA SER A 197 -1.73 -10.13 -6.01
C SER A 197 -1.32 -11.28 -5.08
N THR A 198 -0.68 -12.30 -5.64
CA THR A 198 -0.07 -13.43 -4.90
C THR A 198 1.02 -12.90 -3.97
N ALA A 199 1.93 -12.04 -4.45
CA ALA A 199 2.98 -11.47 -3.63
C ALA A 199 2.44 -10.71 -2.40
N LEU A 200 1.44 -9.85 -2.60
CA LEU A 200 0.83 -9.14 -1.48
C LEU A 200 0.01 -10.08 -0.58
N HIS A 201 -0.66 -11.08 -1.15
CA HIS A 201 -1.49 -12.02 -0.39
C HIS A 201 -0.59 -12.85 0.52
N ASP A 202 0.47 -13.43 -0.01
CA ASP A 202 1.48 -14.17 0.76
C ASP A 202 2.09 -13.29 1.84
N PHE A 203 2.48 -12.06 1.52
CA PHE A 203 2.98 -11.10 2.51
C PHE A 203 2.00 -10.97 3.70
N THR A 204 0.72 -10.75 3.42
CA THR A 204 -0.29 -10.60 4.48
C THR A 204 -0.59 -11.90 5.22
N ASP A 205 -0.61 -13.03 4.51
CA ASP A 205 -1.01 -14.32 5.06
C ASP A 205 0.08 -14.94 5.93
N TYR A 206 1.36 -14.75 5.57
CA TYR A 206 2.50 -15.12 6.41
C TYR A 206 2.51 -14.33 7.71
N LEU A 207 2.32 -13.01 7.65
CA LEU A 207 2.23 -12.16 8.84
C LEU A 207 1.01 -12.50 9.71
N ARG A 208 -0.12 -12.84 9.09
CA ARG A 208 -1.29 -13.37 9.81
C ARG A 208 -0.95 -14.69 10.50
N GLY A 209 -0.27 -15.60 9.81
CA GLY A 209 0.21 -16.89 10.35
C GLY A 209 1.14 -16.69 11.55
N ALA A 210 1.99 -15.67 11.50
CA ALA A 210 2.86 -15.26 12.61
C ALA A 210 2.13 -14.57 13.78
N GLY A 211 0.81 -14.38 13.68
CA GLY A 211 -0.03 -13.86 14.76
C GLY A 211 -0.54 -12.42 14.58
N ILE A 212 -0.23 -11.75 13.47
CA ILE A 212 -0.73 -10.39 13.18
C ILE A 212 -2.17 -10.46 12.66
N LYS A 213 -3.11 -10.55 13.60
CA LYS A 213 -4.55 -10.66 13.29
C LYS A 213 -5.07 -9.40 12.60
N GLY A 214 -6.04 -9.58 11.70
CA GLY A 214 -6.77 -8.49 11.05
C GLY A 214 -6.05 -7.88 9.84
N LEU A 215 -4.82 -8.31 9.54
CA LEU A 215 -4.05 -7.77 8.42
C LEU A 215 -4.67 -8.15 7.08
N ASN A 216 -5.08 -9.42 6.92
CA ASN A 216 -5.79 -9.86 5.73
C ASN A 216 -7.10 -9.08 5.58
N LYS A 217 -7.85 -8.87 6.66
CA LYS A 217 -9.06 -8.05 6.63
C LYS A 217 -8.79 -6.60 6.23
N ALA A 218 -7.68 -6.01 6.67
CA ALA A 218 -7.30 -4.65 6.33
C ALA A 218 -7.04 -4.48 4.83
N VAL A 219 -6.27 -5.41 4.24
CA VAL A 219 -5.82 -5.36 2.84
C VAL A 219 -6.87 -5.91 1.87
N TRP A 220 -7.53 -7.03 2.22
CA TRP A 220 -8.43 -7.78 1.34
C TRP A 220 -9.91 -7.65 1.72
N GLY A 221 -10.23 -7.03 2.85
CA GLY A 221 -11.61 -6.94 3.36
C GLY A 221 -12.10 -8.20 4.08
N VAL A 222 -11.36 -9.30 4.00
CA VAL A 222 -11.69 -10.59 4.62
C VAL A 222 -10.48 -11.19 5.32
N GLU A 223 -10.68 -11.75 6.51
CA GLU A 223 -9.57 -12.31 7.31
C GLU A 223 -9.20 -13.74 6.93
N ASN A 224 -10.17 -14.50 6.41
CA ASN A 224 -9.98 -15.91 6.08
C ASN A 224 -8.96 -16.07 4.94
N ARG A 225 -7.99 -16.99 5.11
CA ARG A 225 -6.92 -17.28 4.14
C ARG A 225 -7.44 -17.62 2.74
N ILE A 226 -8.46 -18.48 2.66
CA ILE A 226 -9.03 -18.95 1.39
C ILE A 226 -9.82 -17.83 0.72
N LEU A 227 -10.67 -17.13 1.47
CA LEU A 227 -11.46 -16.03 0.92
C LEU A 227 -10.58 -14.86 0.46
N SER A 228 -9.53 -14.52 1.22
CA SER A 228 -8.57 -13.49 0.82
C SER A 228 -7.75 -13.89 -0.41
N ALA A 229 -7.43 -15.18 -0.58
CA ALA A 229 -6.78 -15.69 -1.79
C ALA A 229 -7.70 -15.54 -3.02
N ILE A 230 -9.01 -15.80 -2.88
CA ILE A 230 -9.99 -15.59 -3.96
C ILE A 230 -10.09 -14.09 -4.31
N VAL A 231 -10.22 -13.22 -3.30
CA VAL A 231 -10.27 -11.76 -3.50
C VAL A 231 -8.98 -11.26 -4.18
N SER A 232 -7.82 -11.79 -3.77
CA SER A 232 -6.54 -11.53 -4.39
C SER A 232 -6.53 -11.96 -5.86
N ALA A 233 -6.96 -13.19 -6.18
CA ALA A 233 -6.95 -13.71 -7.54
C ALA A 233 -7.81 -12.88 -8.51
N VAL A 234 -8.91 -12.27 -8.04
CA VAL A 234 -9.77 -11.38 -8.84
C VAL A 234 -9.38 -9.90 -8.77
N GLY A 235 -8.32 -9.55 -8.04
CA GLY A 235 -7.79 -8.18 -7.93
C GLY A 235 -8.58 -7.24 -7.01
N GLY A 236 -9.43 -7.75 -6.12
CA GLY A 236 -10.37 -6.97 -5.29
C GLY A 236 -9.79 -6.35 -4.00
N GLY A 237 -8.48 -6.07 -3.95
CA GLY A 237 -7.84 -5.45 -2.78
C GLY A 237 -8.43 -4.08 -2.41
N ARG A 238 -8.35 -3.69 -1.13
CA ARG A 238 -8.89 -2.42 -0.58
C ARG A 238 -7.84 -1.32 -0.44
N TYR A 239 -6.79 -1.36 -1.26
CA TYR A 239 -5.56 -0.60 -1.13
C TYR A 239 -5.08 0.00 -2.47
#